data_AF-A0A0F6U0D5-F1
#
_entry.id   AF-A0A0F6U0D5-F1
#
_cell.length_a   1.000
_cell.length_b   1.000
_cell.length_c   1.000
_cell.angle_alpha   90.00
_cell.angle_beta   90.00
_cell.angle_gamma   90.00
#
_symmetry.space_group_name_H-M   'P 1'
#
loop_
_entity.id
_entity.type
_entity.pdbx_description
1 polymer ?
#
loop_
_entity_poly.entity_id
_entity_poly.type
_entity_poly.pdbx_seq_one_letter_code
_entity_poly.pdbx_strand_id
1 'polypeptide(L)'
;MTNSKPFILSALICLTFTVGMIGYLLISDVPEKIRILNQKITVATYPQSRDVLNKDMAEIILPYLKKQKAAEASQAEVKKPNEIYTPEQLQQSRGYK
;
A
#
# COMPACT_ATOMS: atom_id res chain seq x y z
N MET A 1 -64.91 -10.91 -22.78
CA MET A 1 -63.80 -9.99 -22.48
C MET A 1 -64.05 -9.31 -21.13
N THR A 2 -63.64 -9.93 -20.03
CA THR A 2 -63.85 -9.39 -18.66
C THR A 2 -62.59 -9.48 -17.78
N ASN A 3 -61.58 -10.24 -18.21
CA ASN A 3 -60.33 -10.47 -17.48
C ASN A 3 -59.18 -9.51 -17.83
N SER A 4 -59.37 -8.59 -18.80
CA SER A 4 -58.33 -7.64 -19.23
C SER A 4 -58.19 -6.42 -18.32
N LYS A 5 -59.23 -6.08 -17.56
CA LYS A 5 -59.24 -4.93 -16.64
C LYS A 5 -58.17 -5.01 -15.53
N PRO A 6 -58.00 -6.13 -14.80
CA PRO A 6 -56.96 -6.21 -13.77
C PRO A 6 -55.54 -6.22 -14.35
N PHE A 7 -55.36 -6.76 -15.55
CA PHE A 7 -54.06 -6.77 -16.24
C PHE A 7 -53.62 -5.37 -16.68
N ILE A 8 -54.55 -4.56 -17.20
CA ILE A 8 -54.26 -3.17 -17.58
C ILE A 8 -53.94 -2.33 -16.33
N LEU A 9 -54.66 -2.56 -15.23
CA LEU A 9 -54.43 -1.86 -13.97
C LEU A 9 -53.06 -2.21 -13.37
N SER A 10 -52.67 -3.49 -13.37
CA SER A 10 -51.35 -3.89 -12.86
C SER A 10 -50.22 -3.37 -13.74
N ALA A 11 -50.40 -3.35 -15.06
CA ALA A 11 -49.44 -2.77 -15.99
C ALA A 11 -49.23 -1.27 -15.73
N LEU A 12 -50.32 -0.51 -15.52
CA LEU A 12 -50.24 0.92 -15.19
C LEU A 12 -49.53 1.18 -13.86
N ILE A 13 -49.84 0.41 -12.82
CA ILE A 13 -49.19 0.55 -11.50
C ILE A 13 -47.69 0.20 -11.59
N CYS A 14 -47.34 -0.82 -12.37
CA CYS A 14 -45.96 -1.20 -12.56
C CYS A 14 -45.19 -0.08 -13.30
N LEU A 15 -45.81 0.51 -14.33
CA LEU A 15 -45.21 1.60 -15.10
C LEU A 15 -44.99 2.85 -14.25
N THR A 16 -45.98 3.26 -13.44
CA THR A 16 -45.83 4.42 -12.54
C THR A 16 -44.79 4.18 -11.45
N PHE A 17 -44.72 2.95 -10.91
CA PHE A 17 -43.69 2.60 -9.93
C PHE A 17 -42.29 2.63 -10.54
N THR A 18 -42.12 2.12 -11.76
CA THR A 18 -40.82 2.11 -12.45
C THR A 18 -40.34 3.53 -12.73
N VAL A 19 -41.22 4.41 -13.21
CA VAL A 19 -40.90 5.84 -13.44
C VAL A 19 -40.57 6.55 -12.13
N GLY A 20 -41.30 6.27 -11.05
CA GLY A 20 -41.02 6.80 -9.71
C GLY A 20 -39.66 6.36 -9.17
N MET A 21 -39.30 5.09 -9.38
CA MET A 21 -37.98 4.53 -8.99
C MET A 21 -36.85 5.20 -9.78
N ILE A 22 -37.02 5.38 -11.09
CA ILE A 22 -36.03 6.06 -11.94
C ILE A 22 -35.89 7.53 -11.52
N GLY A 23 -36.99 8.24 -11.28
CA GLY A 23 -36.98 9.62 -10.79
C GLY A 23 -36.29 9.74 -9.43
N TYR A 24 -36.57 8.81 -8.51
CA TYR A 24 -35.89 8.75 -7.22
C TYR A 24 -34.38 8.52 -7.38
N LEU A 25 -33.95 7.60 -8.26
CA LEU A 25 -32.53 7.35 -8.50
C LEU A 25 -31.80 8.52 -9.17
N LEU A 26 -32.50 9.32 -10.00
CA LEU A 26 -31.94 10.51 -10.63
C LEU A 26 -31.84 11.70 -9.68
N ILE A 27 -32.81 11.86 -8.77
CA ILE A 27 -32.85 12.97 -7.80
C ILE A 27 -32.03 12.65 -6.55
N SER A 28 -31.99 11.38 -6.15
CA SER A 28 -31.25 10.97 -4.97
C SER A 28 -29.77 10.94 -5.31
N ASP A 29 -28.95 11.76 -4.63
CA ASP A 29 -27.48 11.88 -4.74
C ASP A 29 -26.71 10.57 -4.47
N VAL A 30 -27.37 9.41 -4.44
CA VAL A 30 -26.75 8.10 -4.26
C VAL A 30 -25.66 7.82 -5.31
N PRO A 31 -25.83 8.05 -6.63
CA PRO A 31 -24.75 7.81 -7.58
C PRO A 31 -23.59 8.79 -7.39
N GLU A 32 -23.85 10.03 -6.98
CA GLU A 32 -22.81 11.01 -6.66
C GLU A 32 -22.04 10.62 -5.38
N LYS A 33 -22.75 10.17 -4.35
CA LYS A 33 -22.13 9.63 -3.12
C LYS A 33 -21.30 8.39 -3.39
N ILE A 34 -21.74 7.50 -4.28
CA ILE A 34 -20.97 6.32 -4.73
C ILE A 34 -19.73 6.77 -5.51
N ARG A 35 -19.84 7.78 -6.39
CA ARG A 35 -18.70 8.34 -7.14
C ARG A 35 -17.66 8.95 -6.21
N ILE A 36 -18.09 9.77 -5.25
CA ILE A 36 -17.21 10.40 -4.26
C ILE A 36 -16.56 9.36 -3.36
N LEU A 37 -17.30 8.33 -2.94
CA LEU A 37 -16.77 7.24 -2.12
C LEU A 37 -15.70 6.44 -2.89
N ASN A 38 -15.96 6.07 -4.14
CA ASN A 38 -14.98 5.39 -4.99
C ASN A 38 -13.73 6.26 -5.20
N GLN A 39 -13.89 7.56 -5.48
CA GLN A 39 -12.76 8.47 -5.66
C GLN A 39 -11.92 8.59 -4.39
N LYS A 40 -12.54 8.65 -3.19
CA LYS A 40 -11.81 8.65 -1.92
C LYS A 40 -11.07 7.33 -1.68
N ILE A 41 -11.67 6.19 -2.01
CA ILE A 41 -11.04 4.88 -1.85
C ILE A 41 -9.83 4.75 -2.80
N THR A 42 -9.96 5.16 -4.07
CA THR A 42 -8.86 5.07 -5.04
C THR A 42 -7.69 6.01 -4.72
N VAL A 43 -7.96 7.16 -4.08
CA VAL A 43 -6.92 8.12 -3.68
C VAL A 43 -6.25 7.72 -2.36
N ALA A 44 -6.96 7.05 -1.45
CA ALA A 44 -6.45 6.74 -0.11
C ALA A 44 -5.48 5.54 -0.04
N THR A 45 -5.47 4.65 -1.03
CA THR A 45 -4.76 3.36 -0.90
C THR A 45 -3.41 3.29 -1.61
N TYR A 46 -3.17 4.09 -2.66
CA TYR A 46 -1.89 4.07 -3.38
C TYR A 46 -1.47 5.47 -3.86
N PRO A 47 -0.20 5.88 -3.69
CA PRO A 47 0.31 7.07 -4.35
C PRO A 47 0.19 6.88 -5.86
N GLN A 48 -0.62 7.73 -6.50
CA GLN A 48 -0.98 7.59 -7.92
C GLN A 48 0.17 7.88 -8.88
N SER A 49 1.28 8.43 -8.40
CA SER A 49 2.46 8.70 -9.21
C SER A 49 3.70 8.05 -8.62
N ARG A 50 4.57 7.55 -9.51
CA ARG A 50 5.88 6.99 -9.16
C ARG A 50 6.77 7.99 -8.45
N ASP A 51 6.63 9.27 -8.76
CA ASP A 51 7.44 10.34 -8.16
C ASP A 51 7.11 10.54 -6.67
N VAL A 52 5.83 10.49 -6.31
CA VAL A 52 5.40 10.56 -4.90
C VAL A 52 5.86 9.31 -4.15
N LEU A 53 5.69 8.11 -4.74
CA LEU A 53 6.17 6.87 -4.13
C LEU A 53 7.68 6.88 -3.92
N ASN A 54 8.47 7.30 -4.91
CA ASN A 54 9.93 7.37 -4.82
C ASN A 54 10.39 8.38 -3.78
N LYS A 55 9.70 9.52 -3.64
CA LYS A 55 9.99 10.53 -2.62
C LYS A 55 9.73 9.98 -1.22
N ASP A 56 8.57 9.36 -1.01
CA ASP A 56 8.19 8.76 0.28
C ASP A 56 9.15 7.61 0.65
N MET A 57 9.50 6.76 -0.32
CA MET A 57 10.52 5.71 -0.13
C MET A 57 11.89 6.29 0.20
N ALA A 58 12.32 7.35 -0.50
CA ALA A 58 13.62 7.97 -0.27
C ALA A 58 13.69 8.58 1.14
N GLU A 59 12.63 9.21 1.62
CA GLU A 59 12.54 9.76 2.98
C GLU A 59 12.68 8.66 4.05
N ILE A 60 12.10 7.48 3.80
CA ILE A 60 12.23 6.34 4.69
C ILE A 60 13.63 5.72 4.60
N ILE A 61 14.16 5.48 3.40
CA ILE A 61 15.36 4.67 3.16
C ILE A 61 16.67 5.46 3.44
N LEU A 62 16.72 6.75 3.11
CA LEU A 62 17.94 7.57 3.24
C LEU A 62 18.52 7.58 4.67
N PRO A 63 17.72 7.74 5.74
CA PRO A 63 18.22 7.66 7.11
C PRO A 63 18.86 6.31 7.46
N TYR A 64 18.29 5.19 6.99
CA TYR A 64 18.86 3.87 7.26
C TYR A 64 20.20 3.68 6.55
N LEU A 65 20.30 4.11 5.28
CA LEU A 65 21.56 4.05 4.54
C LEU A 65 22.65 4.93 5.17
N LYS A 66 22.29 6.11 5.67
CA LYS A 66 23.23 6.97 6.42
C LYS A 66 23.70 6.32 7.71
N LYS A 67 22.80 5.69 8.47
CA LYS A 67 23.14 4.94 9.69
C LYS A 67 24.05 3.75 9.41
N GLN A 68 23.77 2.98 8.36
CA GLN A 68 24.59 1.86 7.94
C GLN A 68 26.00 2.33 7.54
N LYS A 69 26.11 3.37 6.73
CA LYS A 69 27.40 3.94 6.34
C LYS A 69 28.21 4.46 7.53
N ALA A 70 27.54 5.07 8.52
CA ALA A 70 28.19 5.50 9.76
C ALA A 70 28.68 4.31 10.60
N ALA A 71 27.91 3.22 10.66
CA ALA A 71 28.31 1.99 11.33
C ALA A 71 29.53 1.32 10.65
N GLU A 72 29.54 1.28 9.31
CA GLU A 72 30.68 0.78 8.53
C GLU A 72 31.94 1.64 8.72
N ALA A 73 31.79 2.96 8.74
CA ALA A 73 32.89 3.88 9.04
C ALA A 73 33.46 3.65 10.46
N SER A 74 32.60 3.35 11.44
CA SER A 74 33.04 3.03 12.81
C SER A 74 33.69 1.65 12.95
N GLN A 75 33.37 0.70 12.05
CA GLN A 75 34.02 -0.63 12.02
C GLN A 75 35.41 -0.59 11.36
N ALA A 76 35.67 0.36 10.45
CA ALA A 76 36.96 0.49 9.80
C ALA A 76 38.10 0.88 10.78
N GLU A 77 37.77 1.45 11.95
CA GLU A 77 38.73 1.85 12.98
C GLU A 77 39.09 0.75 13.99
N VAL A 78 38.62 -0.49 13.78
CA VAL A 78 39.10 -1.62 14.57
C VAL A 78 40.56 -1.89 14.19
N LYS A 79 41.48 -1.30 14.96
CA LYS A 79 42.92 -1.62 14.91
C LYS A 79 43.05 -3.14 14.97
N LYS A 80 43.56 -3.73 13.89
CA LYS A 80 44.00 -5.14 13.90
C LYS A 80 44.94 -5.30 15.12
N PRO A 81 44.82 -6.39 15.90
CA PRO A 81 45.76 -6.66 16.97
C PRO A 81 47.19 -6.60 16.41
N ASN A 82 48.07 -5.86 17.07
CA ASN A 82 49.46 -5.68 16.63
C ASN A 82 50.27 -6.99 16.62
N GLU A 83 49.75 -8.05 17.24
CA GLU A 83 50.37 -9.37 17.26
C GLU A 83 49.38 -10.40 16.71
N ILE A 84 49.57 -10.74 15.43
CA ILE A 84 49.03 -11.96 14.84
C ILE A 84 50.14 -13.00 15.01
N TYR A 85 50.03 -13.86 16.03
CA TYR A 85 50.96 -14.98 16.17
C TYR A 85 50.84 -15.88 14.95
N THR A 86 51.96 -16.06 14.25
CA THR A 86 52.04 -16.98 13.13
C THR A 86 51.86 -18.43 13.63
N PRO A 87 51.33 -19.35 12.81
CA PRO A 87 51.10 -20.73 13.23
C PRO A 87 52.35 -21.40 13.81
N GLU A 88 53.55 -21.05 13.32
CA GLU A 88 54.82 -21.58 13.85
C GLU A 88 55.09 -21.11 15.30
N GLN A 89 54.74 -19.86 15.64
CA GLN A 89 54.89 -19.33 17.00
C GLN A 89 53.92 -19.97 18.00
N LEU A 90 52.73 -20.38 17.54
CA LEU A 90 51.76 -21.10 18.36
C LEU A 90 52.16 -22.56 18.61
N GLN A 91 52.91 -23.18 17.69
CA GLN A 91 53.42 -24.55 17.86
C GLN A 91 54.55 -24.63 18.89
N GLN A 92 55.43 -23.61 18.93
CA GLN A 92 56.51 -23.54 19.91
C GLN A 92 56.01 -23.31 21.35
N SER A 93 54.94 -22.51 21.53
CA SER A 93 54.28 -22.31 22.83
C SER A 93 53.63 -23.60 23.37
N ARG A 94 53.19 -24.49 22.47
CA ARG A 94 52.59 -25.79 22.82
C ARG A 94 53.60 -26.92 23.02
N GLY A 95 54.90 -26.63 22.91
CA GLY A 95 55.96 -27.60 23.20
C GLY A 95 56.17 -28.70 22.16
N TYR A 96 55.66 -28.53 20.94
CA TYR A 96 55.97 -29.44 19.84
C TYR A 96 57.32 -29.03 19.23
N LYS A 97 58.36 -29.84 19.47
CA LYS A 97 59.64 -29.82 18.75
C LYS A 97 59.56 -30.73 17.53
#